data_AF-A0A938KTQ8-F1
#
_entry.id   AF-A0A938KTQ8-F1
#
_cell.length_a   1.000
_cell.length_b   1.000
_cell.length_c   1.000
_cell.angle_alpha   90.00
_cell.angle_beta   90.00
_cell.angle_gamma   90.00
#
_symmetry.space_group_name_H-M   'P 1'
#
loop_
_entity.id
_entity.type
_entity.pdbx_description
1 polymer ?
#
loop_
_entity_poly.entity_id
_entity_poly.type
_entity_poly.pdbx_seq_one_letter_code
_entity_poly.pdbx_strand_id
1 'polypeptide(L)'
;MEKRNLRKERIGVVTSDKMEKSIVVSVERKVKHPKYGKFVKKTTKFVAHDENNDCHVGDTVRIMETRPLSKSKNWRMVEIVERAK
;
A
#
# COMPACT_ATOMS: atom_id res chain seq x y z
N MET A 1 9.25 21.47 17.10
CA MET A 1 8.74 20.63 16.00
C MET A 1 7.47 19.96 16.47
N GLU A 2 6.31 20.29 15.90
CA GLU A 2 5.05 19.65 16.27
C GLU A 2 5.07 18.15 15.95
N LYS A 3 4.68 17.33 16.93
CA LYS A 3 4.47 15.89 16.74
C LYS A 3 3.19 15.69 15.92
N ARG A 4 3.32 15.22 14.68
CA ARG A 4 2.18 14.82 13.84
C ARG A 4 1.51 13.57 14.45
N ASN A 5 0.18 13.48 14.32
CA ASN A 5 -0.58 12.29 14.72
C ASN A 5 -0.10 11.03 13.97
N LEU A 6 -0.13 9.89 14.66
CA LEU A 6 0.24 8.59 14.10
C LEU A 6 -0.82 8.14 13.09
N ARG A 7 -0.46 8.16 11.80
CA ARG A 7 -1.30 7.65 10.70
C ARG A 7 -1.04 6.17 10.50
N LYS A 8 -2.01 5.45 9.91
CA LYS A 8 -1.83 4.02 9.64
C LYS A 8 -0.82 3.82 8.52
N GLU A 9 0.05 2.85 8.72
CA GLU A 9 1.03 2.39 7.74
C GLU A 9 0.73 0.94 7.35
N ARG A 10 1.04 0.58 6.11
CA ARG A 10 0.91 -0.77 5.57
C ARG A 10 2.11 -1.10 4.70
N ILE A 11 2.46 -2.37 4.65
CA ILE A 11 3.47 -2.90 3.73
C ILE A 11 2.74 -3.80 2.74
N GLY A 12 3.06 -3.67 1.46
CA GLY A 12 2.44 -4.45 0.40
C GLY A 12 3.28 -4.49 -0.86
N VAL A 13 2.81 -5.23 -1.85
CA VAL A 13 3.50 -5.46 -3.11
C VAL A 13 2.85 -4.66 -4.22
N VAL A 14 3.66 -3.98 -5.03
CA VAL A 14 3.21 -3.22 -6.19
C VAL A 14 2.66 -4.18 -7.25
N THR A 15 1.39 -4.01 -7.59
CA THR A 15 0.68 -4.83 -8.60
C THR A 15 0.62 -4.15 -9.96
N SER A 16 0.63 -2.82 -9.98
CA SER A 16 0.56 -2.04 -11.22
C SER A 16 1.15 -0.65 -11.02
N ASP A 17 1.97 -0.23 -11.98
CA ASP A 17 2.65 1.06 -12.12
C ASP A 17 2.22 1.83 -13.38
N LYS A 18 1.23 1.32 -14.13
CA LYS A 18 0.77 1.88 -15.42
C LYS A 18 0.15 3.29 -15.37
N MET A 19 0.00 3.91 -14.21
CA MET A 19 -0.64 5.21 -14.05
C MET A 19 0.39 6.27 -13.65
N GLU A 20 0.19 7.49 -14.13
CA GLU A 20 1.08 8.60 -13.80
C GLU A 20 1.03 8.95 -12.30
N LYS A 21 2.20 9.01 -11.67
CA LYS A 21 2.40 9.35 -10.25
C LYS A 21 1.63 8.48 -9.27
N SER A 22 1.19 7.30 -9.69
CA SER A 22 0.19 6.52 -8.96
C SER A 22 0.45 5.03 -9.10
N ILE A 23 0.57 4.35 -7.97
CA ILE A 23 0.80 2.90 -7.94
C ILE A 23 -0.36 2.17 -7.26
N VAL A 24 -0.64 0.95 -7.72
CA VAL A 24 -1.60 0.05 -7.07
C VAL A 24 -0.84 -0.97 -6.25
N VAL A 25 -1.04 -0.94 -4.93
CA VAL A 25 -0.38 -1.81 -3.97
C VAL A 25 -1.37 -2.84 -3.45
N SER A 26 -0.98 -4.11 -3.46
CA SER A 26 -1.73 -5.19 -2.83
C SER A 26 -1.19 -5.49 -1.45
N VAL A 27 -2.07 -5.49 -0.45
CA VAL A 27 -1.73 -5.82 0.94
C VAL A 27 -2.47 -7.09 1.31
N GLU A 28 -1.72 -8.13 1.68
CA GLU A 28 -2.26 -9.38 2.17
C GLU A 28 -2.40 -9.35 3.69
N ARG A 29 -3.50 -9.89 4.20
CA ARG A 29 -3.68 -10.17 5.64
C ARG A 29 -4.28 -11.55 5.85
N LYS A 30 -3.86 -12.23 6.91
CA LYS A 30 -4.48 -13.49 7.35
C LYS A 30 -5.66 -13.14 8.26
N VAL A 31 -6.87 -13.57 7.88
CA VAL A 31 -8.10 -13.36 8.65
C VAL A 31 -8.63 -14.72 9.06
N LYS A 32 -9.01 -14.87 10.33
CA LYS A 32 -9.66 -16.08 10.82
C LYS A 32 -11.10 -16.12 10.32
N HIS A 33 -11.51 -17.21 9.68
CA HIS A 33 -12.90 -17.38 9.25
C HIS A 33 -13.80 -17.43 10.51
N PRO A 34 -14.91 -16.65 10.57
CA PRO A 34 -15.69 -16.50 11.79
C PRO A 34 -16.32 -17.81 12.28
N LYS A 35 -16.87 -18.63 11.36
CA LYS A 35 -17.48 -19.93 11.69
C LYS A 35 -16.45 -21.06 11.90
N TYR A 36 -15.58 -21.29 10.92
CA TYR A 36 -14.70 -22.47 10.89
C TYR A 36 -13.33 -22.27 11.55
N GLY A 37 -12.92 -21.05 11.90
CA GLY A 37 -11.64 -20.79 12.54
C GLY A 37 -10.39 -20.98 11.65
N LYS A 38 -10.55 -21.42 10.40
CA LYS A 38 -9.45 -21.52 9.42
C LYS A 38 -8.91 -20.13 9.06
N PHE A 39 -7.59 -19.96 9.03
CA PHE A 39 -6.97 -18.74 8.53
C PHE A 39 -7.04 -18.67 7.01
N VAL A 40 -7.65 -17.62 6.49
CA VAL A 40 -7.79 -17.34 5.06
C VAL A 40 -6.99 -16.08 4.72
N LYS A 41 -6.26 -16.11 3.60
CA LYS A 41 -5.58 -14.93 3.08
C LYS A 41 -6.61 -14.01 2.41
N LYS A 42 -6.67 -12.75 2.82
CA LYS A 42 -7.51 -11.71 2.20
C LYS A 42 -6.61 -10.60 1.68
N THR A 43 -6.73 -10.32 0.40
CA THR A 43 -5.94 -9.29 -0.29
C THR A 43 -6.79 -8.05 -0.51
N THR A 44 -6.26 -6.88 -0.18
CA THR A 44 -6.90 -5.57 -0.44
C THR A 44 -5.96 -4.70 -1.26
N LYS A 45 -6.49 -4.07 -2.30
CA LYS A 45 -5.72 -3.15 -3.15
C LYS A 45 -5.87 -1.70 -2.66
N PHE A 46 -4.79 -0.96 -2.68
CA PHE A 46 -4.72 0.45 -2.32
C PHE A 46 -4.06 1.25 -3.44
N VAL A 47 -4.53 2.47 -3.66
CA VAL A 47 -3.91 3.40 -4.62
C VAL A 47 -3.05 4.37 -3.83
N ALA A 48 -1.75 4.35 -4.10
CA ALA A 48 -0.76 5.19 -3.45
C ALA A 48 -0.18 6.26 -4.39
N HIS A 49 0.22 7.39 -3.81
CA HIS A 49 0.95 8.45 -4.47
C HIS A 49 2.45 8.18 -4.47
N ASP A 50 3.04 8.22 -5.65
CA ASP A 50 4.48 8.22 -5.88
C ASP A 50 4.78 9.44 -6.77
N GLU A 51 5.67 10.34 -6.36
CA GLU A 51 5.95 11.56 -7.13
C GLU A 51 6.94 11.32 -8.27
N ASN A 52 7.87 10.38 -8.09
CA ASN A 52 8.99 10.15 -8.98
C ASN A 52 8.79 8.96 -9.92
N ASN A 53 7.72 8.18 -9.73
CA ASN A 53 7.48 6.92 -10.45
C ASN A 53 8.67 5.94 -10.30
N ASP A 54 9.30 5.91 -9.13
CA ASP A 54 10.50 5.12 -8.86
C ASP A 54 10.18 3.62 -8.62
N CYS A 55 8.90 3.28 -8.41
CA CYS A 55 8.47 1.92 -8.14
C CYS A 55 8.18 1.11 -9.40
N HIS A 56 8.56 -0.16 -9.38
CA HIS A 56 8.23 -1.13 -10.40
C HIS A 56 7.27 -2.21 -9.87
N VAL A 57 6.62 -2.91 -10.80
CA VAL A 57 5.78 -4.07 -10.47
C VAL A 57 6.61 -5.14 -9.76
N GLY A 58 6.10 -5.62 -8.61
CA GLY A 58 6.77 -6.63 -7.79
C GLY A 58 7.55 -6.06 -6.60
N ASP A 59 7.77 -4.74 -6.53
CA ASP A 59 8.46 -4.11 -5.40
C ASP A 59 7.63 -4.22 -4.11
N THR A 60 8.32 -4.41 -2.98
CA THR A 60 7.71 -4.32 -1.65
C THR A 60 7.83 -2.89 -1.15
N VAL A 61 6.69 -2.23 -0.95
CA VAL A 61 6.61 -0.82 -0.59
C VAL A 61 5.89 -0.61 0.73
N ARG A 62 6.34 0.39 1.49
CA ARG A 62 5.66 0.90 2.67
C ARG A 62 4.81 2.12 2.28
N ILE A 63 3.52 2.05 2.58
CA ILE A 63 2.53 3.10 2.30
C ILE A 63 1.93 3.64 3.61
N MET A 64 1.61 4.93 3.61
CA MET A 64 1.00 5.63 4.76
C MET A 64 -0.29 6.32 4.33
N GLU A 65 -1.30 6.31 5.20
CA GLU A 65 -2.54 7.08 4.97
C GLU A 65 -2.23 8.58 4.88
N THR A 66 -2.94 9.25 3.97
CA THR A 66 -2.89 10.70 3.84
C THR A 66 -4.28 11.26 3.59
N ARG A 67 -4.38 12.59 3.55
CA ARG A 67 -5.60 13.24 3.06
C ARG A 67 -5.91 12.72 1.65
N PRO A 68 -7.18 12.65 1.23
CA PRO A 68 -7.50 12.28 -0.15
C PRO A 68 -6.75 13.19 -1.12
N LEU A 69 -5.96 12.60 -2.02
CA LEU A 69 -5.28 13.28 -3.13
C LEU A 69 -6.10 13.17 -4.42
N SER A 70 -6.97 12.16 -4.51
CA SER A 70 -7.98 12.00 -5.54
C SER A 70 -9.18 11.22 -4.99
N LYS A 71 -10.12 10.81 -5.84
CA LYS A 71 -11.29 9.98 -5.45
C LYS A 71 -10.90 8.66 -4.77
N SER A 72 -9.79 8.03 -5.17
CA SER A 72 -9.35 6.72 -4.67
C SER A 72 -7.95 6.75 -4.02
N LYS A 73 -7.17 7.80 -4.30
CA LYS A 73 -5.77 7.93 -3.89
C LYS A 73 -5.68 8.57 -2.51
N ASN A 74 -5.73 7.72 -1.49
CA ASN A 74 -5.71 8.13 -0.07
C ASN A 74 -4.42 7.69 0.65
N TRP A 75 -3.47 7.12 -0.08
CA TRP A 75 -2.22 6.63 0.45
C TRP A 75 -1.07 7.35 -0.25
N ARG A 76 0.03 7.56 0.46
CA ARG A 76 1.30 7.99 -0.11
C ARG A 76 2.34 6.90 0.11
N MET A 77 3.25 6.78 -0.83
CA MET A 77 4.45 6.00 -0.66
C MET A 77 5.37 6.68 0.37
N VAL A 78 6.02 5.87 1.20
CA VAL A 78 7.01 6.33 2.19
C VAL A 78 8.39 5.82 1.83
N GLU A 79 8.50 4.51 1.54
CA GLU A 79 9.77 3.82 1.39
C GLU A 79 9.61 2.59 0.50
N ILE A 80 10.62 2.30 -0.32
CA ILE A 80 10.79 1.00 -0.98
C ILE A 80 11.56 0.11 -0.01
N VAL A 81 10.91 -0.94 0.49
CA VAL A 81 11.52 -1.87 1.46
C VAL A 81 12.42 -2.87 0.73
N GLU A 82 11.96 -3.37 -0.42
CA GLU A 82 12.69 -4.34 -1.23
C GLU A 82 12.34 -4.12 -2.70
N ARG A 83 13.36 -4.06 -3.56
CA ARG A 83 13.18 -4.04 -5.01
C ARG A 83 13.06 -5.46 -5.54
N ALA A 84 12.16 -5.67 -6.49
CA ALA A 84 12.04 -6.92 -7.21
C ALA A 84 13.38 -7.25 -7.89
N LYS A 85 13.77 -8.53 -7.85
CA LYS A 85 15.00 -9.06 -8.43
C LYS A 85 14.84 -9.36 -9.92
#